data_AF-A0A9E5Y066-F1
#
_entry.id   AF-A0A9E5Y066-F1
#
_cell.length_a   1.000
_cell.length_b   1.000
_cell.length_c   1.000
_cell.angle_alpha   90.00
_cell.angle_beta   90.00
_cell.angle_gamma   90.00
#
_symmetry.space_group_name_H-M   'P 1'
#
loop_
_entity.id
_entity.type
_entity.pdbx_description
1 polymer ?
#
loop_
_entity_poly.entity_id
_entity_poly.type
_entity_poly.pdbx_seq_one_letter_code
_entity_poly.pdbx_strand_id
1 'polypeptide(L)'
;MLNLFRLGVFLLIAFSLFVPRQAYSAGVVLPGTTELADRGTWSSPALWWLEGDFTSPEGEPFLIGKRGYDYNYLTVDNNYNFTASDDLWVGYTGSQHNRLDIHAGSKVEAKGSVYVGQGNIMYFGRENQLTVSGAGAVLSADDHIRIGYGTSWTSSDNTLSLLDGGIAIVDSNKDGVGELYLGYHWAYGNTWLELRNGALFMYGDKRQEFVDKEILTSIKVWDDASNEFKRVAEYDGTTWVTTEYIDLLGIDYIDSPAVAQDLGFSEDFVGFTVLHDVRPVPVPSAIVLLGAGLGALGVSRRFRPSK
;
A
#
# COMPACT_ATOMS: atom_id res chain seq x y z
N MET A 1 -26.13 25.52 23.29
CA MET A 1 -25.73 24.51 22.29
C MET A 1 -24.24 24.62 22.04
N LEU A 2 -23.44 24.20 23.03
CA LEU A 2 -21.99 24.11 22.97
C LEU A 2 -21.59 22.81 23.69
N ASN A 3 -20.68 22.03 23.10
CA ASN A 3 -19.86 20.99 23.74
C ASN A 3 -20.54 19.72 24.29
N LEU A 4 -21.17 18.92 23.43
CA LEU A 4 -21.43 17.49 23.72
C LEU A 4 -20.50 16.51 22.97
N PHE A 5 -19.72 16.98 21.98
CA PHE A 5 -18.82 16.13 21.20
C PHE A 5 -17.48 15.79 21.88
N ARG A 6 -17.07 16.54 22.92
CA ARG A 6 -15.79 16.30 23.62
C ARG A 6 -15.87 15.28 24.77
N LEU A 7 -17.06 14.81 25.14
CA LEU A 7 -17.22 13.84 26.23
C LEU A 7 -17.07 12.38 25.78
N GLY A 8 -17.22 12.09 24.48
CA GLY A 8 -17.12 10.73 23.93
C GLY A 8 -15.69 10.17 23.95
N VAL A 9 -14.68 11.03 23.73
CA VAL A 9 -13.26 10.62 23.71
C VAL A 9 -12.73 10.28 25.11
N PHE A 10 -13.27 10.92 26.16
CA PHE A 10 -12.88 10.61 27.54
C PHE A 10 -13.46 9.28 28.06
N LEU A 11 -14.52 8.76 27.46
CA LEU A 11 -15.17 7.53 27.95
C LEU A 11 -14.53 6.24 27.43
N LEU A 12 -13.74 6.30 26.34
CA LEU A 12 -13.04 5.13 25.81
C LEU A 12 -11.80 4.74 26.64
N ILE A 13 -11.29 5.65 27.48
CA ILE A 13 -10.11 5.40 28.34
C ILE A 13 -10.51 4.62 29.62
N ALA A 14 -11.77 4.74 30.07
CA ALA A 14 -12.21 4.23 31.38
C ALA A 14 -12.60 2.74 31.42
N PHE A 15 -12.86 2.08 30.30
CA PHE A 15 -13.32 0.67 30.25
C PHE A 15 -12.18 -0.36 30.26
N SER A 16 -11.04 0.01 30.82
CA SER A 16 -9.78 -0.72 30.67
C SER A 16 -9.32 -1.56 31.86
N LEU A 17 -10.06 -1.55 32.97
CA LEU A 17 -9.51 -1.89 34.28
C LEU A 17 -9.52 -3.37 34.70
N PHE A 18 -9.92 -4.35 33.87
CA PHE A 18 -9.99 -5.76 34.31
C PHE A 18 -9.50 -6.83 33.32
N VAL A 19 -8.47 -6.50 32.53
CA VAL A 19 -7.63 -7.49 31.84
C VAL A 19 -6.18 -7.13 32.21
N PRO A 20 -5.26 -8.08 32.44
CA PRO A 20 -3.84 -7.76 32.55
C PRO A 20 -3.38 -7.18 31.20
N ARG A 21 -3.49 -5.85 31.06
CA ARG A 21 -3.22 -5.10 29.83
C ARG A 21 -1.71 -4.88 29.74
N GLN A 22 -1.11 -5.35 28.65
CA GLN A 22 0.05 -4.65 28.12
C GLN A 22 -0.36 -3.18 27.95
N ALA A 23 0.38 -2.27 28.57
CA ALA A 23 0.11 -0.84 28.44
C ALA A 23 0.50 -0.43 27.02
N TYR A 24 -0.50 -0.09 26.20
CA TYR A 24 -0.28 0.52 24.90
C TYR A 24 0.01 2.01 25.14
N SER A 25 1.10 2.52 24.59
CA SER A 25 1.24 3.96 24.43
C SER A 25 0.51 4.36 23.15
N ALA A 26 -0.62 5.02 23.35
CA ALA A 26 -1.34 5.71 22.30
C ALA A 26 -0.80 7.13 22.20
N GLY A 27 -0.37 7.54 21.02
CA GLY A 27 0.08 8.91 20.77
C GLY A 27 -0.68 9.55 19.63
N VAL A 28 -0.98 10.84 19.79
CA VAL A 28 -1.53 11.68 18.73
C VAL A 28 -0.37 12.39 18.04
N VAL A 29 -0.36 12.34 16.71
CA VAL A 29 0.62 13.07 15.90
C VAL A 29 0.30 14.56 15.95
N LEU A 30 1.26 15.38 16.36
CA LEU A 30 1.11 16.84 16.36
C LEU A 30 1.95 17.45 15.22
N PRO A 31 1.48 18.51 14.54
CA PRO A 31 2.26 19.18 13.50
C PRO A 31 3.67 19.56 13.98
N GLY A 32 4.69 19.29 13.15
CA GLY A 32 6.09 19.63 13.44
C GLY A 32 6.89 18.56 14.19
N THR A 33 6.32 17.40 14.49
CA THR A 33 7.10 16.24 14.98
C THR A 33 7.92 15.63 13.85
N THR A 34 9.20 15.34 14.07
CA THR A 34 10.05 14.55 13.14
C THR A 34 10.07 13.07 13.49
N GLU A 35 9.75 12.72 14.74
CA GLU A 35 9.79 11.37 15.26
C GLU A 35 8.62 11.15 16.22
N LEU A 36 7.90 10.05 16.02
CA LEU A 36 6.92 9.55 16.97
C LEU A 36 7.48 8.30 17.64
N ALA A 37 8.21 8.55 18.72
CA ALA A 37 8.73 7.51 19.56
C ALA A 37 8.37 7.79 21.01
N ASP A 38 7.79 6.79 21.65
CA ASP A 38 7.72 6.79 23.10
C ASP A 38 9.16 6.83 23.65
N ARG A 39 9.41 7.70 24.63
CA ARG A 39 10.69 7.69 25.39
C ARG A 39 10.68 6.57 26.44
N GLY A 40 9.60 5.80 26.52
CA GLY A 40 9.45 4.62 27.35
C GLY A 40 10.36 3.44 26.97
N THR A 41 10.48 2.50 27.90
CA THR A 41 11.28 1.28 27.76
C THR A 41 10.79 0.39 26.61
N TRP A 42 11.74 -0.27 25.93
CA TRP A 42 11.75 -1.21 24.78
C TRP A 42 10.59 -2.20 24.55
N SER A 43 9.48 -2.16 25.28
CA SER A 43 8.47 -3.23 25.28
C SER A 43 7.03 -2.76 25.17
N SER A 44 6.77 -1.47 24.93
CA SER A 44 5.40 -0.98 24.81
C SER A 44 4.99 -0.87 23.34
N PRO A 45 3.90 -1.51 22.90
CA PRO A 45 3.39 -1.33 21.55
C PRO A 45 3.03 0.14 21.32
N ALA A 46 3.51 0.69 20.20
CA ALA A 46 3.26 2.08 19.82
C ALA A 46 2.18 2.11 18.73
N LEU A 47 0.97 2.52 19.13
CA LEU A 47 -0.14 2.72 18.20
C LEU A 47 -0.29 4.22 17.95
N TRP A 48 -0.15 4.62 16.69
CA TRP A 48 -0.30 6.00 16.27
C TRP A 48 -1.46 6.12 15.29
N TRP A 49 -2.37 7.04 15.59
CA TRP A 49 -3.40 7.49 14.66
C TRP A 49 -3.19 8.97 14.36
N LEU A 50 -3.49 9.35 13.13
CA LEU A 50 -3.49 10.75 12.71
C LEU A 50 -4.84 11.39 12.99
N GLU A 51 -4.81 12.58 13.60
CA GLU A 51 -5.98 13.46 13.75
C GLU A 51 -5.79 14.69 12.87
N GLY A 52 -6.05 14.55 11.57
CA GLY A 52 -5.86 15.61 10.59
C GLY A 52 -4.73 15.32 9.61
N ASP A 53 -4.60 16.22 8.64
CA ASP A 53 -3.47 16.22 7.71
C ASP A 53 -2.16 16.47 8.46
N PHE A 54 -1.10 15.80 8.03
CA PHE A 54 0.23 15.91 8.60
C PHE A 54 1.30 15.99 7.51
N THR A 55 2.29 16.84 7.73
CA THR A 55 3.50 16.91 6.90
C THR A 55 4.71 16.93 7.84
N SER A 56 5.68 16.04 7.61
CA SER A 56 6.93 16.02 8.38
C SER A 56 7.78 17.25 8.04
N PRO A 57 8.64 17.70 8.96
CA PRO A 57 9.61 18.75 8.68
C PRO A 57 10.57 18.37 7.55
N GLU A 58 10.86 19.34 6.67
CA GLU A 58 11.69 19.13 5.48
C GLU A 58 13.07 18.52 5.77
N GLY A 59 13.50 17.63 4.86
CA GLY A 59 14.88 17.14 4.79
C GLY A 59 15.27 16.07 5.80
N GLU A 60 14.32 15.55 6.57
CA GLU A 60 14.56 14.45 7.50
C GLU A 60 13.56 13.31 7.27
N PRO A 61 13.99 12.05 7.43
CA PRO A 61 13.09 10.90 7.41
C PRO A 61 12.10 11.02 8.58
N PHE A 62 10.87 10.56 8.36
CA PHE A 62 9.88 10.45 9.42
C PHE A 62 9.79 9.02 9.95
N LEU A 63 9.99 8.85 11.26
CA LEU A 63 10.03 7.54 11.90
C LEU A 63 8.83 7.33 12.82
N ILE A 64 8.09 6.25 12.54
CA ILE A 64 7.13 5.61 13.43
C ILE A 64 7.81 4.41 14.06
N GLY A 65 8.06 4.49 15.37
CA GLY A 65 8.72 3.41 16.10
C GLY A 65 10.23 3.54 16.15
N LYS A 66 10.81 3.13 17.27
CA LYS A 66 12.26 3.14 17.52
C LYS A 66 12.87 1.75 17.36
N ARG A 67 14.20 1.70 17.42
CA ARG A 67 14.95 0.44 17.46
C ARG A 67 14.38 -0.50 18.53
N GLY A 68 14.08 -1.75 18.14
CA GLY A 68 13.72 -2.85 19.05
C GLY A 68 12.30 -2.81 19.64
N TYR A 69 11.36 -2.11 19.03
CA TYR A 69 9.95 -2.15 19.42
C TYR A 69 9.23 -3.32 18.77
N ASP A 70 8.44 -4.07 19.53
CA ASP A 70 7.76 -5.27 19.04
C ASP A 70 6.54 -5.00 18.16
N TYR A 71 5.99 -3.78 18.18
CA TYR A 71 4.78 -3.41 17.43
C TYR A 71 4.80 -1.92 17.07
N ASN A 72 4.80 -1.60 15.78
CA ASN A 72 4.78 -0.22 15.29
C ASN A 72 3.68 -0.07 14.25
N TYR A 73 2.65 0.69 14.60
CA TYR A 73 1.45 0.82 13.79
C TYR A 73 1.19 2.28 13.44
N LEU A 74 1.03 2.52 12.14
CA LEU A 74 0.51 3.78 11.61
C LEU A 74 -0.77 3.49 10.85
N THR A 75 -1.86 4.14 11.26
CA THR A 75 -3.13 4.12 10.53
C THR A 75 -3.46 5.52 10.05
N VAL A 76 -3.71 5.67 8.75
CA VAL A 76 -4.18 6.90 8.11
C VAL A 76 -5.61 6.66 7.63
N ASP A 77 -6.55 7.43 8.17
CA ASP A 77 -7.99 7.25 7.95
C ASP A 77 -8.69 8.61 7.87
N ASN A 78 -10.01 8.61 7.68
CA ASN A 78 -10.90 9.78 7.70
C ASN A 78 -10.57 10.82 6.61
N ASN A 79 -10.05 10.37 5.46
CA ASN A 79 -9.59 11.21 4.36
C ASN A 79 -8.44 12.15 4.71
N TYR A 80 -7.60 11.77 5.68
CA TYR A 80 -6.41 12.54 6.01
C TYR A 80 -5.24 12.24 5.07
N ASN A 81 -4.39 13.24 4.92
CA ASN A 81 -3.16 13.17 4.16
C ASN A 81 -1.96 13.15 5.12
N PHE A 82 -1.07 12.18 4.92
CA PHE A 82 0.23 12.13 5.57
C PHE A 82 1.32 12.33 4.51
N THR A 83 2.23 13.26 4.74
CA THR A 83 3.36 13.52 3.86
C THR A 83 4.67 13.44 4.64
N ALA A 84 5.52 12.48 4.30
CA ALA A 84 6.93 12.48 4.66
C ALA A 84 7.70 13.28 3.60
N SER A 85 8.45 14.29 4.05
CA SER A 85 9.29 15.14 3.20
C SER A 85 10.55 14.46 2.68
N ASP A 86 10.84 13.25 3.17
CA ASP A 86 11.93 12.36 2.75
C ASP A 86 11.38 10.92 2.88
N ASP A 87 12.10 10.00 3.51
CA ASP A 87 11.60 8.66 3.78
C ASP A 87 10.50 8.61 4.87
N LEU A 88 9.58 7.64 4.74
CA LEU A 88 8.69 7.19 5.80
C LEU A 88 9.13 5.82 6.31
N TRP A 89 9.42 5.71 7.60
CA TRP A 89 9.74 4.44 8.26
C TRP A 89 8.64 4.05 9.25
N VAL A 90 8.00 2.91 9.03
CA VAL A 90 7.09 2.26 9.97
C VAL A 90 7.78 1.02 10.52
N GLY A 91 8.40 1.18 11.68
CA GLY A 91 9.29 0.18 12.26
C GLY A 91 10.72 0.32 11.74
N TYR A 92 11.60 0.83 12.60
CA TYR A 92 13.03 0.91 12.31
C TYR A 92 13.79 -0.35 12.76
N THR A 93 15.10 -0.38 12.56
CA THR A 93 16.02 -1.48 12.93
C THR A 93 15.57 -2.31 14.14
N GLY A 94 15.35 -3.61 13.93
CA GLY A 94 15.04 -4.57 15.00
C GLY A 94 13.61 -4.51 15.53
N SER A 95 12.75 -3.73 14.89
CA SER A 95 11.32 -3.71 15.18
C SER A 95 10.61 -4.96 14.68
N GLN A 96 9.60 -5.42 15.40
CA GLN A 96 8.74 -6.53 15.01
C GLN A 96 7.31 -6.03 14.72
N HIS A 97 6.50 -6.86 14.06
CA HIS A 97 5.08 -6.62 13.78
C HIS A 97 4.76 -5.18 13.36
N ASN A 98 5.33 -4.75 12.23
CA ASN A 98 5.16 -3.39 11.74
C ASN A 98 3.96 -3.33 10.80
N ARG A 99 3.13 -2.29 10.92
CA ARG A 99 1.92 -2.16 10.10
C ARG A 99 1.66 -0.73 9.69
N LEU A 100 1.43 -0.54 8.40
CA LEU A 100 0.92 0.70 7.83
C LEU A 100 -0.42 0.41 7.16
N ASP A 101 -1.48 1.01 7.68
CA ASP A 101 -2.83 0.93 7.10
C ASP A 101 -3.27 2.29 6.57
N ILE A 102 -3.76 2.31 5.34
CA ILE A 102 -4.29 3.49 4.66
C ILE A 102 -5.70 3.16 4.22
N HIS A 103 -6.66 3.91 4.74
CA HIS A 103 -8.09 3.66 4.50
C HIS A 103 -8.68 4.62 3.48
N ALA A 104 -9.96 4.37 3.14
CA ALA A 104 -10.69 5.08 2.10
C ALA A 104 -10.50 6.59 2.15
N GLY A 105 -10.24 7.16 0.97
CA GLY A 105 -10.00 8.59 0.73
C GLY A 105 -8.77 9.20 1.41
N SER A 106 -7.96 8.39 2.12
CA SER A 106 -6.76 8.86 2.81
C SER A 106 -5.52 8.69 1.93
N LYS A 107 -4.51 9.52 2.15
CA LYS A 107 -3.28 9.50 1.34
C LYS A 107 -2.04 9.45 2.22
N VAL A 108 -1.06 8.64 1.82
CA VAL A 108 0.30 8.66 2.34
C VAL A 108 1.25 8.94 1.18
N GLU A 109 2.09 9.95 1.35
CA GLU A 109 3.11 10.34 0.37
C GLU A 109 4.48 10.41 1.07
N ALA A 110 5.49 9.78 0.48
CA ALA A 110 6.88 9.94 0.88
C ALA A 110 7.68 10.49 -0.31
N LYS A 111 8.44 11.56 -0.07
CA LYS A 111 9.34 12.15 -1.08
C LYS A 111 10.62 11.37 -1.31
N GLY A 112 10.91 10.41 -0.44
CA GLY A 112 11.88 9.35 -0.67
C GLY A 112 11.17 8.02 -0.78
N SER A 113 11.54 7.10 0.10
CA SER A 113 11.02 5.73 0.15
C SER A 113 10.05 5.50 1.32
N VAL A 114 9.21 4.49 1.19
CA VAL A 114 8.37 3.97 2.27
C VAL A 114 8.93 2.64 2.73
N TYR A 115 9.22 2.52 4.02
CA TYR A 115 9.72 1.32 4.66
C TYR A 115 8.71 0.82 5.69
N VAL A 116 8.25 -0.42 5.55
CA VAL A 116 7.49 -1.11 6.60
C VAL A 116 8.35 -2.25 7.13
N GLY A 117 8.98 -1.99 8.27
CA GLY A 117 9.99 -2.83 8.87
C GLY A 117 11.36 -2.69 8.21
N GLN A 118 12.38 -2.67 9.06
CA GLN A 118 13.78 -2.76 8.67
C GLN A 118 14.48 -3.86 9.46
N GLY A 119 14.93 -4.88 8.75
CA GLY A 119 15.89 -5.85 9.25
C GLY A 119 17.27 -5.21 9.33
N ASN A 120 17.76 -5.05 10.56
CA ASN A 120 19.19 -5.18 10.79
C ASN A 120 19.47 -6.67 10.94
N ILE A 121 20.61 -7.12 10.43
CA ILE A 121 21.06 -8.53 10.38
C ILE A 121 20.92 -9.26 11.73
N MET A 122 20.91 -8.53 12.86
CA MET A 122 20.89 -9.11 14.20
C MET A 122 19.52 -9.16 14.90
N TYR A 123 18.50 -8.44 14.44
CA TYR A 123 17.20 -8.34 15.13
C TYR A 123 16.05 -8.39 14.13
N PHE A 124 15.16 -9.36 14.33
CA PHE A 124 14.31 -9.90 13.27
C PHE A 124 12.89 -9.37 13.36
N GLY A 125 12.44 -8.64 12.34
CA GLY A 125 11.03 -8.31 12.17
C GLY A 125 10.27 -9.56 11.73
N ARG A 126 9.28 -10.01 12.51
CA ARG A 126 8.54 -11.25 12.25
C ARG A 126 7.39 -11.09 11.25
N GLU A 127 6.85 -9.90 11.13
CA GLU A 127 5.66 -9.65 10.33
C GLU A 127 5.63 -8.17 9.95
N ASN A 128 5.46 -7.88 8.67
CA ASN A 128 5.35 -6.51 8.19
C ASN A 128 4.18 -6.45 7.21
N GLN A 129 3.23 -5.58 7.49
CA GLN A 129 1.99 -5.47 6.73
C GLN A 129 1.79 -4.04 6.24
N LEU A 130 1.55 -3.89 4.95
CA LEU A 130 1.15 -2.64 4.34
C LEU A 130 -0.21 -2.86 3.68
N THR A 131 -1.25 -2.17 4.15
CA THR A 131 -2.59 -2.25 3.58
C THR A 131 -2.99 -0.89 3.02
N VAL A 132 -3.37 -0.86 1.74
CA VAL A 132 -4.05 0.29 1.13
C VAL A 132 -5.44 -0.17 0.73
N SER A 133 -6.47 0.31 1.42
CA SER A 133 -7.82 -0.21 1.30
C SER A 133 -8.88 0.88 1.18
N GLY A 134 -9.76 0.71 0.19
CA GLY A 134 -10.93 1.57 -0.02
C GLY A 134 -10.74 2.59 -1.12
N ALA A 135 -11.85 3.07 -1.67
CA ALA A 135 -11.85 4.02 -2.77
C ALA A 135 -11.10 5.31 -2.39
N GLY A 136 -10.17 5.73 -3.25
CA GLY A 136 -9.37 6.94 -3.03
C GLY A 136 -8.26 6.78 -1.99
N ALA A 137 -8.05 5.59 -1.42
CA ALA A 137 -6.87 5.32 -0.59
C ALA A 137 -5.62 5.25 -1.49
N VAL A 138 -4.61 6.08 -1.21
CA VAL A 138 -3.40 6.18 -2.04
C VAL A 138 -2.14 6.12 -1.18
N LEU A 139 -1.21 5.27 -1.57
CA LEU A 139 0.19 5.30 -1.14
C LEU A 139 1.07 5.72 -2.31
N SER A 140 1.97 6.67 -2.09
CA SER A 140 2.94 7.13 -3.09
C SER A 140 4.33 7.24 -2.47
N ALA A 141 5.33 6.72 -3.17
CA ALA A 141 6.74 6.91 -2.86
C ALA A 141 7.47 7.39 -4.12
N ASP A 142 8.26 8.45 -3.99
CA ASP A 142 9.07 8.97 -5.11
C ASP A 142 10.19 7.99 -5.47
N ASP A 143 10.70 7.20 -4.51
CA ASP A 143 11.75 6.20 -4.76
C ASP A 143 11.20 4.76 -4.64
N HIS A 144 11.26 4.17 -3.44
CA HIS A 144 10.98 2.75 -3.24
C HIS A 144 9.81 2.52 -2.27
N ILE A 145 9.12 1.39 -2.43
CA ILE A 145 8.29 0.81 -1.38
C ILE A 145 8.97 -0.48 -0.94
N ARG A 146 9.39 -0.55 0.33
CA ARG A 146 10.11 -1.71 0.87
C ARG A 146 9.42 -2.25 2.11
N ILE A 147 9.09 -3.53 2.11
CA ILE A 147 8.51 -4.22 3.26
C ILE A 147 9.49 -5.31 3.70
N GLY A 148 9.91 -5.28 4.97
CA GLY A 148 10.89 -6.23 5.50
C GLY A 148 12.30 -6.03 4.91
N TYR A 149 12.69 -4.80 4.60
CA TYR A 149 14.00 -4.52 4.01
C TYR A 149 15.16 -4.96 4.92
N GLY A 150 16.11 -5.77 4.42
CA GLY A 150 17.30 -6.19 5.18
C GLY A 150 17.09 -7.37 6.14
N THR A 151 15.92 -8.02 6.15
CA THR A 151 15.71 -9.25 6.93
C THR A 151 16.33 -10.44 6.21
N SER A 152 17.24 -11.17 6.86
CA SER A 152 18.01 -12.25 6.19
C SER A 152 17.89 -13.66 6.80
N TRP A 153 17.21 -13.85 7.95
CA TRP A 153 17.39 -15.11 8.72
C TRP A 153 16.16 -15.70 9.43
N THR A 154 14.96 -15.11 9.30
CA THR A 154 13.75 -15.65 9.97
C THR A 154 12.54 -15.64 9.04
N SER A 155 11.56 -16.51 9.34
CA SER A 155 10.24 -16.52 8.70
C SER A 155 9.50 -15.21 8.97
N SER A 156 9.73 -14.23 8.10
CA SER A 156 9.03 -12.96 8.14
C SER A 156 7.91 -13.00 7.12
N ASP A 157 6.68 -12.83 7.58
CA ASP A 157 5.55 -12.67 6.68
C ASP A 157 5.47 -11.20 6.27
N ASN A 158 5.72 -10.91 4.99
CA ASN A 158 5.74 -9.56 4.44
C ASN A 158 4.60 -9.43 3.43
N THR A 159 3.62 -8.59 3.72
CA THR A 159 2.42 -8.45 2.88
C THR A 159 2.22 -7.02 2.44
N LEU A 160 1.98 -6.84 1.14
CA LEU A 160 1.36 -5.65 0.58
C LEU A 160 -0.04 -6.01 0.09
N SER A 161 -1.08 -5.45 0.69
CA SER A 161 -2.47 -5.67 0.29
C SER A 161 -3.07 -4.41 -0.30
N LEU A 162 -3.53 -4.47 -1.55
CA LEU A 162 -4.21 -3.39 -2.26
C LEU A 162 -5.67 -3.81 -2.50
N LEU A 163 -6.56 -3.19 -1.73
CA LEU A 163 -7.93 -3.66 -1.55
C LEU A 163 -8.94 -2.57 -1.89
N ASP A 164 -10.09 -2.95 -2.42
CA ASP A 164 -11.33 -2.15 -2.48
C ASP A 164 -11.17 -0.75 -3.12
N GLY A 165 -10.29 -0.61 -4.10
CA GLY A 165 -9.97 0.65 -4.80
C GLY A 165 -8.66 1.30 -4.36
N GLY A 166 -7.92 0.66 -3.45
CA GLY A 166 -6.64 1.14 -2.94
C GLY A 166 -5.52 1.07 -3.99
N ILE A 167 -4.71 2.12 -4.05
CA ILE A 167 -3.64 2.28 -5.04
C ILE A 167 -2.29 2.48 -4.35
N ALA A 168 -1.26 1.78 -4.81
CA ALA A 168 0.13 2.07 -4.47
C ALA A 168 0.90 2.52 -5.72
N ILE A 169 1.71 3.57 -5.58
CA ILE A 169 2.53 4.15 -6.64
C ILE A 169 3.98 4.12 -6.17
N VAL A 170 4.82 3.42 -6.93
CA VAL A 170 6.27 3.41 -6.80
C VAL A 170 6.85 4.28 -7.90
N ASP A 171 7.86 5.08 -7.59
CA ASP A 171 8.48 6.02 -8.53
C ASP A 171 7.48 7.10 -8.99
N SER A 172 6.84 7.77 -8.03
CA SER A 172 5.87 8.82 -8.36
C SER A 172 6.49 10.06 -9.00
N ASN A 173 7.80 10.26 -8.84
CA ASN A 173 8.55 11.36 -9.45
C ASN A 173 8.95 11.07 -10.92
N LYS A 174 8.79 9.81 -11.39
CA LYS A 174 9.06 9.36 -12.75
C LYS A 174 10.53 9.44 -13.17
N ASP A 175 11.46 9.16 -12.26
CA ASP A 175 12.90 9.20 -12.53
C ASP A 175 13.49 7.85 -12.98
N GLY A 176 12.73 6.75 -12.83
CA GLY A 176 13.10 5.41 -13.27
C GLY A 176 13.94 4.61 -12.26
N VAL A 177 14.15 5.13 -11.05
CA VAL A 177 14.94 4.51 -9.99
C VAL A 177 14.08 3.63 -9.08
N GLY A 178 12.76 3.82 -9.07
CA GLY A 178 11.93 3.20 -8.07
C GLY A 178 11.76 1.69 -8.21
N GLU A 179 11.65 1.03 -7.06
CA GLU A 179 11.53 -0.42 -6.94
C GLU A 179 10.55 -0.77 -5.82
N LEU A 180 9.69 -1.75 -6.08
CA LEU A 180 9.00 -2.48 -5.03
C LEU A 180 9.95 -3.54 -4.49
N TYR A 181 10.04 -3.69 -3.17
CA TYR A 181 10.80 -4.75 -2.53
C TYR A 181 9.96 -5.38 -1.41
N LEU A 182 9.59 -6.65 -1.56
CA LEU A 182 9.04 -7.44 -0.45
C LEU A 182 10.09 -8.45 -0.01
N GLY A 183 10.72 -8.19 1.14
CA GLY A 183 11.89 -8.92 1.63
C GLY A 183 11.69 -10.42 1.65
N TYR A 184 12.32 -11.12 0.69
CA TYR A 184 12.28 -12.56 0.53
C TYR A 184 13.10 -13.29 1.60
N HIS A 185 12.56 -14.40 2.11
CA HIS A 185 13.35 -15.39 2.85
C HIS A 185 13.41 -16.73 2.10
N TRP A 186 14.62 -17.04 1.62
CA TRP A 186 15.12 -18.26 0.98
C TRP A 186 14.73 -19.63 1.57
N ALA A 187 14.07 -19.69 2.73
CA ALA A 187 13.73 -20.98 3.33
C ALA A 187 12.34 -21.11 3.99
N TYR A 188 11.67 -20.04 4.45
CA TYR A 188 10.52 -20.19 5.37
C TYR A 188 9.55 -18.98 5.49
N GLY A 189 9.78 -17.85 4.82
CA GLY A 189 8.91 -16.67 4.94
C GLY A 189 7.97 -16.58 3.75
N ASN A 190 6.71 -16.22 3.98
CA ASN A 190 5.78 -15.98 2.89
C ASN A 190 5.70 -14.48 2.61
N THR A 191 6.08 -14.05 1.42
CA THR A 191 5.95 -12.65 1.00
C THR A 191 4.99 -12.54 -0.16
N TRP A 192 4.00 -11.68 -0.05
CA TRP A 192 3.02 -11.61 -1.12
C TRP A 192 2.43 -10.23 -1.32
N LEU A 193 2.10 -9.99 -2.59
CA LEU A 193 1.20 -8.93 -3.01
C LEU A 193 -0.22 -9.51 -3.06
N GLU A 194 -1.19 -8.89 -2.40
CA GLU A 194 -2.60 -9.21 -2.50
C GLU A 194 -3.34 -8.12 -3.28
N LEU A 195 -4.11 -8.52 -4.28
CA LEU A 195 -4.94 -7.63 -5.08
C LEU A 195 -6.41 -8.03 -4.98
N ARG A 196 -7.25 -7.08 -4.55
CA ARG A 196 -8.71 -7.18 -4.61
C ARG A 196 -9.26 -5.82 -4.96
N ASN A 197 -9.56 -5.54 -6.22
CA ASN A 197 -9.93 -4.19 -6.67
C ASN A 197 -8.89 -3.12 -6.37
N GLY A 198 -7.62 -3.50 -6.24
CA GLY A 198 -6.52 -2.57 -6.03
C GLY A 198 -5.57 -2.58 -7.21
N ALA A 199 -4.70 -1.58 -7.27
CA ALA A 199 -3.71 -1.47 -8.34
C ALA A 199 -2.36 -0.99 -7.80
N LEU A 200 -1.29 -1.65 -8.25
CA LEU A 200 0.09 -1.25 -8.05
C LEU A 200 0.62 -0.62 -9.34
N PHE A 201 1.11 0.61 -9.27
CA PHE A 201 1.78 1.29 -10.37
C PHE A 201 3.27 1.40 -10.11
N MET A 202 4.08 1.07 -11.11
CA MET A 202 5.55 1.22 -11.09
C MET A 202 6.00 1.92 -12.36
N TYR A 203 6.73 3.03 -12.24
CA TYR A 203 7.14 3.79 -13.42
C TYR A 203 8.12 3.00 -14.32
N GLY A 204 8.00 3.19 -15.63
CA GLY A 204 8.71 2.46 -16.66
C GLY A 204 8.00 1.18 -17.11
N ASP A 205 8.51 0.57 -18.20
CA ASP A 205 8.06 -0.75 -18.66
C ASP A 205 8.74 -1.84 -17.83
N LYS A 206 8.06 -2.24 -16.74
CA LYS A 206 8.51 -3.19 -15.73
C LYS A 206 7.95 -4.59 -15.98
N ARG A 207 7.23 -4.82 -17.09
CA ARG A 207 6.60 -6.11 -17.38
C ARG A 207 7.59 -7.28 -17.33
N GLN A 208 8.82 -7.04 -17.81
CA GLN A 208 9.88 -8.05 -17.79
C GLN A 208 10.49 -8.26 -16.38
N GLU A 209 10.46 -7.24 -15.52
CA GLU A 209 10.97 -7.35 -14.15
C GLU A 209 10.15 -8.33 -13.31
N PHE A 210 8.85 -8.47 -13.58
CA PHE A 210 7.99 -9.47 -12.95
C PHE A 210 8.25 -10.90 -13.45
N VAL A 211 8.95 -11.06 -14.57
CA VAL A 211 9.35 -12.37 -15.11
C VAL A 211 10.72 -12.77 -14.57
N ASP A 212 11.63 -11.81 -14.44
CA ASP A 212 13.06 -12.10 -14.26
C ASP A 212 13.62 -11.82 -12.85
N LYS A 213 12.87 -11.16 -11.94
CA LYS A 213 13.42 -10.73 -10.63
C LYS A 213 12.73 -11.37 -9.40
N GLU A 214 13.52 -11.49 -8.33
CA GLU A 214 13.18 -11.92 -6.97
C GLU A 214 12.34 -10.89 -6.17
N ILE A 215 11.50 -10.07 -6.84
CA ILE A 215 10.84 -8.92 -6.18
C ILE A 215 9.73 -9.37 -5.20
N LEU A 216 9.10 -10.54 -5.47
CA LEU A 216 7.98 -11.09 -4.72
C LEU A 216 8.18 -12.62 -4.58
N THR A 217 7.66 -13.26 -3.52
CA THR A 217 7.56 -14.74 -3.54
C THR A 217 6.26 -15.24 -4.12
N SER A 218 5.19 -14.46 -3.98
CA SER A 218 3.92 -14.80 -4.62
C SER A 218 3.08 -13.57 -4.87
N ILE A 219 2.23 -13.66 -5.89
CA ILE A 219 1.13 -12.73 -6.12
C ILE A 219 -0.15 -13.50 -5.84
N LYS A 220 -1.07 -12.88 -5.11
CA LYS A 220 -2.39 -13.41 -4.86
C LYS A 220 -3.44 -12.43 -5.35
N VAL A 221 -4.45 -12.94 -6.02
CA VAL A 221 -5.59 -12.17 -6.49
C VAL A 221 -6.86 -12.75 -5.90
N TRP A 222 -7.78 -11.87 -5.51
CA TRP A 222 -9.08 -12.27 -5.01
C TRP A 222 -9.94 -12.87 -6.12
N ASP A 223 -10.41 -14.09 -5.90
CA ASP A 223 -11.36 -14.76 -6.77
C ASP A 223 -12.77 -14.65 -6.18
N ASP A 224 -13.64 -13.89 -6.86
CA ASP A 224 -15.04 -13.72 -6.45
C ASP A 224 -15.84 -15.03 -6.49
N ALA A 225 -15.47 -15.99 -7.34
CA ALA A 225 -16.20 -17.26 -7.47
C ALA A 225 -16.01 -18.14 -6.22
N SER A 226 -14.77 -18.23 -5.73
CA SER A 226 -14.43 -18.98 -4.51
C SER A 226 -14.49 -18.16 -3.22
N ASN A 227 -14.53 -16.82 -3.32
CA ASN A 227 -14.45 -15.89 -2.19
C ASN A 227 -13.16 -16.07 -1.36
N GLU A 228 -12.03 -16.26 -2.06
CA GLU A 228 -10.71 -16.46 -1.47
C GLU A 228 -9.61 -15.80 -2.32
N PHE A 229 -8.48 -15.51 -1.70
CA PHE A 229 -7.26 -15.16 -2.45
C PHE A 229 -6.65 -16.41 -3.09
N LYS A 230 -6.53 -16.40 -4.43
CA LYS A 230 -5.83 -17.42 -5.20
C LYS A 230 -4.42 -16.95 -5.50
N ARG A 231 -3.45 -17.83 -5.30
CA ARG A 231 -2.06 -17.61 -5.72
C ARG A 231 -2.01 -17.73 -7.24
N VAL A 232 -1.63 -16.65 -7.92
CA VAL A 232 -1.59 -16.57 -9.40
C VAL A 232 -0.18 -16.76 -9.96
N ALA A 233 0.82 -16.39 -9.15
CA ALA A 233 2.24 -16.52 -9.47
C ALA A 233 3.02 -16.83 -8.18
N GLU A 234 4.08 -17.63 -8.31
CA GLU A 234 5.01 -17.96 -7.22
C GLU A 234 6.45 -18.02 -7.72
N TYR A 235 7.40 -17.53 -6.94
CA TYR A 235 8.82 -17.73 -7.18
C TYR A 235 9.29 -19.00 -6.48
N ASP A 236 9.80 -19.98 -7.24
CA ASP A 236 10.22 -21.28 -6.71
C ASP A 236 11.68 -21.30 -6.19
N GLY A 237 12.35 -20.15 -6.21
CA GLY A 237 13.78 -20.00 -5.90
C GLY A 237 14.69 -19.90 -7.13
N THR A 238 14.16 -20.15 -8.33
CA THR A 238 14.90 -20.01 -9.60
C THR A 238 14.10 -19.30 -10.69
N THR A 239 12.80 -19.57 -10.76
CA THR A 239 11.91 -19.00 -11.77
C THR A 239 10.56 -18.66 -11.16
N TRP A 240 9.85 -17.75 -11.82
CA TRP A 240 8.43 -17.59 -11.60
C TRP A 240 7.65 -18.72 -12.25
N VAL A 241 6.74 -19.30 -11.49
CA VAL A 241 5.77 -20.31 -11.92
C VAL A 241 4.39 -19.71 -11.80
N THR A 242 3.66 -19.67 -12.92
CA THR A 242 2.26 -19.25 -12.94
C THR A 242 1.36 -20.43 -12.55
N THR A 243 0.20 -20.13 -11.99
CA THR A 243 -0.80 -21.15 -11.63
C THR A 243 -1.95 -21.16 -12.63
N GLU A 244 -2.93 -22.04 -12.42
CA GLU A 244 -4.17 -22.05 -13.21
C GLU A 244 -5.01 -20.76 -13.09
N TYR A 245 -4.72 -19.92 -12.09
CA TYR A 245 -5.44 -18.66 -11.80
C TYR A 245 -4.75 -17.42 -12.38
N ILE A 246 -3.76 -17.58 -13.26
CA ILE A 246 -3.00 -16.45 -13.83
C ILE A 246 -3.88 -15.46 -14.60
N ASP A 247 -5.02 -15.91 -15.11
CA ASP A 247 -6.04 -15.11 -15.78
C ASP A 247 -6.71 -14.07 -14.88
N LEU A 248 -6.58 -14.20 -13.56
CA LEU A 248 -7.02 -13.20 -12.59
C LEU A 248 -6.08 -11.99 -12.50
N LEU A 249 -4.85 -12.06 -13.03
CA LEU A 249 -3.84 -11.01 -12.92
C LEU A 249 -3.64 -10.25 -14.24
N GLY A 250 -3.70 -8.94 -14.17
CA GLY A 250 -3.39 -8.01 -15.26
C GLY A 250 -2.01 -7.41 -15.03
N ILE A 251 -1.19 -7.38 -16.08
CA ILE A 251 0.12 -6.73 -16.09
C ILE A 251 0.24 -5.95 -17.39
N ASP A 252 -0.03 -4.65 -17.32
CA ASP A 252 -0.12 -3.79 -18.49
C ASP A 252 0.86 -2.62 -18.40
N TYR A 253 1.43 -2.22 -19.54
CA TYR A 253 2.24 -1.01 -19.63
C TYR A 253 1.42 0.09 -20.31
N ILE A 254 1.24 1.21 -19.61
CA ILE A 254 0.42 2.34 -20.06
C ILE A 254 1.27 3.24 -20.94
N ASP A 255 1.39 2.89 -22.21
CA ASP A 255 2.22 3.64 -23.18
C ASP A 255 1.54 4.90 -23.75
N SER A 256 0.25 5.06 -23.50
CA SER A 256 -0.56 6.13 -24.08
C SER A 256 -1.81 6.43 -23.25
N PRO A 257 -2.38 7.64 -23.37
CA PRO A 257 -3.64 7.99 -22.70
C PRO A 257 -4.82 7.07 -23.07
N ALA A 258 -4.81 6.52 -24.29
CA ALA A 258 -5.84 5.58 -24.73
C ALA A 258 -5.78 4.28 -23.93
N VAL A 259 -4.58 3.72 -23.71
CA VAL A 259 -4.40 2.53 -22.86
C VAL A 259 -4.82 2.83 -21.41
N ALA A 260 -4.47 4.01 -20.87
CA ALA A 260 -4.90 4.42 -19.54
C ALA A 260 -6.43 4.43 -19.43
N GLN A 261 -7.11 5.03 -20.41
CA GLN A 261 -8.56 5.10 -20.47
C GLN A 261 -9.22 3.72 -20.60
N ASP A 262 -8.68 2.85 -21.46
CA ASP A 262 -9.20 1.48 -21.66
C ASP A 262 -9.11 0.65 -20.38
N LEU A 263 -8.09 0.88 -19.55
CA LEU A 263 -7.91 0.27 -18.24
C LEU A 263 -8.69 0.97 -17.11
N GLY A 264 -9.32 2.12 -17.39
CA GLY A 264 -10.09 2.88 -16.39
C GLY A 264 -9.24 3.77 -15.47
N PHE A 265 -8.03 4.14 -15.89
CA PHE A 265 -7.09 4.99 -15.13
C PHE A 265 -6.95 6.40 -15.73
N SER A 266 -6.41 7.34 -14.94
CA SER A 266 -6.04 8.69 -15.39
C SER A 266 -4.87 8.65 -16.39
N GLU A 267 -4.79 9.63 -17.29
CA GLU A 267 -3.64 9.82 -18.19
C GLU A 267 -2.34 10.14 -17.44
N ASP A 268 -2.42 10.54 -16.18
CA ASP A 268 -1.24 10.75 -15.31
C ASP A 268 -0.42 9.46 -15.13
N PHE A 269 -1.04 8.30 -15.31
CA PHE A 269 -0.38 6.99 -15.25
C PHE A 269 0.27 6.56 -16.57
N VAL A 270 0.30 7.41 -17.60
CA VAL A 270 1.13 7.15 -18.78
C VAL A 270 2.61 7.06 -18.37
N GLY A 271 3.26 6.01 -18.83
CA GLY A 271 4.62 5.62 -18.50
C GLY A 271 4.74 4.63 -17.34
N PHE A 272 3.63 4.19 -16.73
CA PHE A 272 3.66 3.18 -15.67
C PHE A 272 3.34 1.78 -16.20
N THR A 273 3.95 0.78 -15.58
CA THR A 273 3.42 -0.59 -15.55
C THR A 273 2.44 -0.71 -14.38
N VAL A 274 1.30 -1.34 -14.62
CA VAL A 274 0.26 -1.57 -13.62
C VAL A 274 0.05 -3.06 -13.39
N LEU A 275 0.01 -3.46 -12.13
CA LEU A 275 -0.48 -4.76 -11.67
C LEU A 275 -1.85 -4.55 -11.05
N HIS A 276 -2.85 -5.25 -11.58
CA HIS A 276 -4.23 -5.14 -11.09
C HIS A 276 -4.94 -6.48 -11.23
N ASP A 277 -6.08 -6.62 -10.56
CA ASP A 277 -6.93 -7.76 -10.79
C ASP A 277 -7.70 -7.62 -12.10
N VAL A 278 -7.70 -8.67 -12.92
CA VAL A 278 -8.52 -8.79 -14.12
C VAL A 278 -9.88 -9.28 -13.66
N ARG A 279 -10.66 -8.36 -13.10
CA ARG A 279 -12.09 -8.59 -13.09
C ARG A 279 -12.62 -8.23 -14.47
N PRO A 280 -13.52 -9.04 -15.06
CA PRO A 280 -14.31 -8.55 -16.17
C PRO A 280 -14.98 -7.28 -15.63
N VAL A 281 -14.52 -6.12 -16.13
CA VAL A 281 -15.12 -4.84 -15.79
C VAL A 281 -16.63 -5.07 -15.95
N PRO A 282 -17.44 -5.01 -14.88
CA PRO A 282 -18.86 -4.95 -15.07
C PRO A 282 -19.01 -3.65 -15.84
N VAL A 283 -19.21 -3.73 -17.15
CA VAL A 283 -19.34 -2.57 -18.02
C VAL A 283 -20.33 -1.67 -17.29
N PRO A 284 -19.90 -0.50 -16.78
CA PRO A 284 -20.78 0.29 -15.96
C PRO A 284 -21.98 0.59 -16.84
N SER A 285 -23.14 0.07 -16.46
CA SER A 285 -24.39 0.47 -17.09
C SER A 285 -24.58 1.93 -16.70
N ALA A 286 -24.03 2.82 -17.53
CA ALA A 286 -24.06 4.27 -17.37
C ALA A 286 -23.62 4.77 -15.99
N ILE A 287 -22.35 5.18 -15.88
CA ILE A 287 -22.09 6.39 -15.09
C ILE A 287 -22.87 7.51 -15.78
N VAL A 288 -24.05 7.78 -15.23
CA VAL A 288 -24.84 8.97 -15.52
C VAL A 288 -23.99 10.15 -15.07
N LEU A 289 -23.23 10.70 -16.01
CA LEU A 289 -22.58 11.99 -15.90
C LEU A 289 -23.69 13.05 -15.87
N LEU A 290 -24.12 13.43 -14.67
CA LEU A 290 -25.03 14.56 -14.47
C LEU A 290 -24.26 15.87 -14.73
N GLY A 291 -24.46 16.42 -15.94
CA GLY A 291 -24.36 17.85 -16.28
C GLY A 291 -22.93 18.38 -16.50
N ALA A 292 -22.60 19.15 -17.55
CA ALA A 292 -23.43 19.87 -18.51
C ALA A 292 -22.63 20.23 -19.78
N GLY A 293 -23.29 20.13 -20.94
CA GLY A 293 -23.25 21.16 -21.98
C GLY A 293 -22.22 21.03 -23.11
N LEU A 294 -22.78 20.95 -24.35
CA LEU A 294 -22.21 21.28 -25.66
C LEU A 294 -21.27 20.22 -26.28
N GLY A 295 -21.49 19.68 -27.48
CA GLY A 295 -22.49 19.93 -28.50
C GLY A 295 -22.05 19.22 -29.80
N ALA A 296 -22.96 18.43 -30.36
CA ALA A 296 -23.10 18.05 -31.77
C ALA A 296 -21.96 17.30 -32.54
N LEU A 297 -22.44 16.42 -33.43
CA LEU A 297 -21.79 15.68 -34.53
C LEU A 297 -21.14 14.35 -34.11
N GLY A 298 -21.65 13.16 -34.41
CA GLY A 298 -22.61 12.74 -35.42
C GLY A 298 -21.91 12.17 -36.65
N VAL A 299 -21.47 10.90 -36.62
CA VAL A 299 -21.35 10.04 -37.82
C VAL A 299 -21.53 8.58 -37.41
N SER A 300 -22.63 7.98 -37.86
CA SER A 300 -22.82 6.53 -37.90
C SER A 300 -21.90 5.90 -38.95
N ARG A 301 -21.21 4.80 -38.66
CA ARG A 301 -20.80 3.85 -39.70
C ARG A 301 -21.09 2.41 -39.30
N ARG A 302 -21.94 1.82 -40.14
CA ARG A 302 -22.30 0.40 -40.21
C ARG A 302 -21.06 -0.44 -40.47
N PHE A 303 -20.85 -1.49 -39.69
CA PHE A 303 -20.03 -2.62 -40.10
C PHE A 303 -20.88 -3.57 -40.97
N ARG A 304 -20.44 -3.80 -42.21
CA ARG A 304 -20.82 -4.95 -43.04
C ARG A 304 -19.63 -5.92 -43.01
N PRO A 305 -19.82 -7.23 -42.83
CA PRO A 305 -18.75 -8.19 -43.03
C PRO A 305 -18.68 -8.60 -44.51
N SER A 306 -17.48 -8.86 -45.01
CA SER A 306 -17.30 -9.68 -46.21
C SER A 306 -16.07 -10.56 -46.10
N LYS A 307 -16.36 -11.86 -46.06
CA LYS A 307 -15.62 -13.05 -46.52
C LYS A 307 -14.20 -13.27 -46.02
#